data_AF-A0A7C9CZ39-F1
#
_entry.id   AF-A0A7C9CZ39-F1
#
_cell.length_a   1.000
_cell.length_b   1.000
_cell.length_c   1.000
_cell.angle_alpha   90.00
_cell.angle_beta   90.00
_cell.angle_gamma   90.00
#
_symmetry.space_group_name_H-M   'P 1'
#
loop_
_entity.id
_entity.type
_entity.pdbx_description
1 polymer ?
#
loop_
_entity_poly.entity_id
_entity_poly.type
_entity_poly.pdbx_seq_one_letter_code
_entity_poly.pdbx_strand_id
1 'polypeptide(L)'
;SAAAIAAASLAELRDLFEYLGSFGLSGPDLRRVVSMCPEMLSLRLKDVVPVFTFLLREAKVAAADLRRVICRRPRLLVSDADTRLRPTLYFLQSIGIHEVNRHTNLLSSSVEDKFIPKIEYFEKVGFCYRDSISMFRRFPPLFCYSVKENFEPKFNYFVVEMGRDLKELKAFPQYFSFSLERRIKPRHQACVENGVCIRLPVMLKMKEEVFRQKLDVCCNSSMPRSTSPLWCANNYDVNTL
;
A
#
# COMPACT_ATOMS: atom_id res chain seq x y z
N SER A 1 20.57 43.51 -7.90
CA SER A 1 20.00 43.83 -6.57
C SER A 1 19.09 42.69 -6.12
N ALA A 2 18.76 42.59 -4.82
CA ALA A 2 17.84 41.56 -4.30
C ALA A 2 16.47 41.54 -5.01
N ALA A 3 16.00 42.70 -5.50
CA ALA A 3 14.76 42.81 -6.28
C ALA A 3 14.83 42.08 -7.63
N ALA A 4 15.98 42.11 -8.32
CA ALA A 4 16.16 41.39 -9.59
C ALA A 4 16.21 39.86 -9.38
N ILE A 5 16.81 39.42 -8.28
CA ILE A 5 16.86 37.99 -7.90
C ILE A 5 15.46 37.49 -7.50
N ALA A 6 14.71 38.29 -6.73
CA ALA A 6 13.33 37.99 -6.37
C ALA A 6 12.39 37.97 -7.59
N ALA A 7 12.55 38.91 -8.53
CA ALA A 7 11.77 38.95 -9.76
C ALA A 7 12.06 37.75 -10.67
N ALA A 8 13.34 37.35 -10.80
CA ALA A 8 13.72 36.14 -11.54
C ALA A 8 13.12 34.88 -10.88
N SER A 9 13.19 34.76 -9.55
CA SER A 9 12.60 33.65 -8.80
C SER A 9 11.07 33.56 -8.95
N LEU A 10 10.37 34.70 -8.99
CA LEU A 10 8.92 34.73 -9.23
C LEU A 10 8.55 34.35 -10.67
N ALA A 11 9.35 34.75 -11.65
CA ALA A 11 9.14 34.36 -13.04
C ALA A 11 9.32 32.84 -13.23
N GLU A 12 10.39 32.26 -12.68
CA GLU A 12 10.62 30.81 -12.72
C GLU A 12 9.49 30.00 -12.06
N LEU A 13 8.96 30.50 -10.95
CA LEU A 13 7.84 29.87 -10.25
C LEU A 13 6.54 29.98 -11.05
N ARG A 14 6.32 31.11 -11.75
CA ARG A 14 5.18 31.26 -12.67
C ARG A 14 5.28 30.26 -13.81
N ASP A 15 6.44 30.16 -14.45
CA ASP A 15 6.65 29.23 -15.58
C ASP A 15 6.46 27.78 -15.13
N LEU A 16 6.91 27.43 -13.91
CA LEU A 16 6.63 26.14 -13.29
C LEU A 16 5.13 25.89 -13.13
N PHE A 17 4.38 26.86 -12.60
CA PHE A 17 2.94 26.70 -12.39
C PHE A 17 2.15 26.66 -13.70
N GLU A 18 2.57 27.41 -14.72
CA GLU A 18 2.02 27.31 -16.08
C GLU A 18 2.29 25.92 -16.68
N TYR A 19 3.51 25.40 -16.53
CA TYR A 19 3.83 24.04 -16.96
C TYR A 19 3.00 22.99 -16.23
N LEU A 20 2.85 23.07 -14.91
CA LEU A 20 1.95 22.18 -14.17
C LEU A 20 0.49 22.34 -14.63
N GLY A 21 0.08 23.57 -14.93
CA GLY A 21 -1.23 23.90 -15.50
C GLY A 21 -1.49 23.21 -16.84
N SER A 22 -0.46 23.07 -17.69
CA SER A 22 -0.57 22.36 -18.97
C SER A 22 -0.94 20.86 -18.82
N PHE A 23 -0.69 20.26 -17.65
CA PHE A 23 -1.13 18.91 -17.29
C PHE A 23 -2.44 18.89 -16.48
N GLY A 24 -3.17 20.00 -16.46
CA GLY A 24 -4.49 20.13 -15.83
C GLY A 24 -4.45 20.39 -14.32
N LEU A 25 -3.30 20.71 -13.72
CA LEU A 25 -3.26 21.14 -12.32
C LEU A 25 -3.82 22.55 -12.18
N SER A 26 -4.99 22.66 -11.55
CA SER A 26 -5.64 23.94 -11.31
C SER A 26 -5.04 24.69 -10.11
N GLY A 27 -5.33 25.98 -9.96
CA GLY A 27 -4.90 26.77 -8.78
C GLY A 27 -5.25 26.12 -7.42
N PRO A 28 -6.48 25.61 -7.21
CA PRO A 28 -6.82 24.83 -6.02
C PRO A 28 -5.96 23.56 -5.83
N ASP A 29 -5.66 22.84 -6.92
CA ASP A 29 -4.79 21.67 -6.87
C ASP A 29 -3.39 22.08 -6.43
N LEU A 30 -2.81 23.12 -7.02
CA LEU A 30 -1.49 23.63 -6.67
C LEU A 30 -1.40 24.04 -5.20
N ARG A 31 -2.42 24.75 -4.68
CA ARG A 31 -2.48 25.09 -3.24
C ARG A 31 -2.43 23.84 -2.35
N ARG A 32 -3.18 22.80 -2.71
CA ARG A 32 -3.17 21.52 -2.00
C ARG A 32 -1.83 20.80 -2.10
N VAL A 33 -1.21 20.80 -3.28
CA VAL A 33 0.10 20.17 -3.51
C VAL A 33 1.17 20.89 -2.66
N VAL A 34 1.19 22.23 -2.67
CA VAL A 34 2.10 23.05 -1.84
C VAL A 34 1.87 22.79 -0.35
N SER A 35 0.62 22.71 0.12
CA SER A 35 0.36 22.44 1.54
C SER A 35 0.84 21.05 1.99
N MET A 36 0.87 20.08 1.08
CA MET A 36 1.35 18.72 1.35
C MET A 36 2.87 18.54 1.12
N CYS A 37 3.46 19.37 0.27
CA CYS A 37 4.86 19.32 -0.11
C CYS A 37 5.39 20.74 -0.37
N PRO A 38 5.68 21.51 0.70
CA PRO A 38 6.19 22.87 0.59
C PRO A 38 7.52 22.94 -0.19
N GLU A 39 8.28 21.85 -0.19
CA GLU A 39 9.55 21.72 -0.90
C GLU A 39 9.40 21.95 -2.43
N MET A 40 8.18 21.82 -2.98
CA MET A 40 7.94 22.07 -4.40
C MET A 40 8.18 23.52 -4.82
N LEU A 41 8.10 24.48 -3.89
CA LEU A 41 8.31 25.91 -4.17
C LEU A 41 9.77 26.23 -4.51
N SER A 42 10.69 25.33 -4.17
CA SER A 42 12.12 25.44 -4.50
C SER A 42 12.49 24.78 -5.82
N LEU A 43 11.51 24.17 -6.52
CA LEU A 43 11.76 23.47 -7.79
C LEU A 43 11.78 24.45 -8.97
N ARG A 44 12.52 24.08 -10.01
CA ARG A 44 12.49 24.73 -11.32
C ARG A 44 11.97 23.76 -12.37
N LEU A 45 11.63 24.29 -13.55
CA LEU A 45 11.19 23.47 -14.68
C LEU A 45 12.13 22.31 -15.00
N LYS A 46 13.44 22.55 -15.00
CA LYS A 46 14.44 21.50 -15.27
C LYS A 46 14.43 20.35 -14.26
N ASP A 47 13.94 20.59 -13.04
CA ASP A 47 13.84 19.59 -12.00
C ASP A 47 12.54 18.76 -12.17
N VAL A 48 11.47 19.39 -12.68
CA VAL A 48 10.14 18.77 -12.82
C VAL A 48 9.93 18.05 -14.16
N VAL A 49 10.50 18.56 -15.25
CA VAL A 49 10.38 17.96 -16.59
C VAL A 49 10.85 16.49 -16.62
N PRO A 50 11.98 16.10 -16.00
CA PRO A 50 12.40 14.70 -15.93
C PRO A 50 11.38 13.80 -15.22
N VAL A 51 10.75 14.28 -14.15
CA VAL A 51 9.72 13.53 -13.41
C VAL A 51 8.50 13.26 -14.29
N PHE A 52 7.98 14.27 -14.99
CA PHE A 52 6.84 14.08 -15.91
C PHE A 52 7.20 13.17 -17.09
N THR A 53 8.40 13.33 -17.64
CA THR A 53 8.91 12.48 -18.72
C THR A 53 8.98 11.01 -18.27
N PHE A 54 9.53 10.77 -17.08
CA PHE A 54 9.59 9.45 -16.47
C PHE A 54 8.19 8.87 -16.23
N LEU A 55 7.25 9.64 -15.65
CA LEU A 55 5.89 9.17 -15.36
C LEU A 55 5.15 8.76 -16.64
N LEU A 56 5.25 9.57 -17.69
CA LEU A 56 4.61 9.31 -18.98
C LEU A 56 5.26 8.13 -19.73
N ARG A 57 6.60 8.15 -19.86
CA ARG A 57 7.31 7.25 -20.77
C ARG A 57 7.74 5.94 -20.13
N GLU A 58 8.17 5.97 -18.88
CA GLU A 58 8.76 4.82 -18.18
C GLU A 58 7.74 4.16 -17.26
N ALA A 59 7.07 4.93 -16.40
CA ALA A 59 6.03 4.41 -15.50
C ALA A 59 4.68 4.18 -16.17
N LYS A 60 4.51 4.59 -17.45
CA LYS A 60 3.32 4.40 -18.28
C LYS A 60 2.03 4.99 -17.67
N VAL A 61 2.14 6.15 -17.02
CA VAL A 61 0.99 6.93 -16.57
C VAL A 61 0.40 7.67 -17.77
N ALA A 62 -0.91 7.54 -17.98
CA ALA A 62 -1.59 8.29 -19.04
C ALA A 62 -1.57 9.80 -18.74
N ALA A 63 -1.46 10.65 -19.76
CA ALA A 63 -1.42 12.10 -19.57
C ALA A 63 -2.65 12.62 -18.79
N ALA A 64 -3.83 12.07 -19.08
CA ALA A 64 -5.08 12.40 -18.37
C ALA A 64 -5.06 12.05 -16.88
N ASP A 65 -4.20 11.13 -16.45
CA ASP A 65 -4.07 10.70 -15.06
C ASP A 65 -3.02 11.47 -14.25
N LEU A 66 -2.15 12.25 -14.91
CA LEU A 66 -1.04 12.94 -14.25
C LEU A 66 -1.52 13.87 -13.14
N ARG A 67 -2.55 14.69 -13.40
CA ARG A 67 -3.17 15.55 -12.39
C ARG A 67 -3.52 14.77 -11.12
N ARG A 68 -4.23 13.65 -11.28
CA ARG A 68 -4.68 12.79 -10.17
C ARG A 68 -3.50 12.17 -9.43
N VAL A 69 -2.49 11.68 -10.15
CA VAL A 69 -1.28 11.07 -9.58
C VAL A 69 -0.50 12.08 -8.74
N ILE A 70 -0.23 13.27 -9.29
CA ILE A 70 0.51 14.32 -8.60
C ILE A 70 -0.27 14.84 -7.38
N CYS A 71 -1.58 15.09 -7.51
CA CYS A 71 -2.39 15.54 -6.38
C CYS A 71 -2.44 14.51 -5.23
N ARG A 72 -2.38 13.22 -5.56
CA ARG A 72 -2.37 12.14 -4.55
C ARG A 72 -0.99 11.95 -3.92
N ARG A 73 0.08 12.17 -4.68
CA ARG A 73 1.47 12.05 -4.20
C ARG A 73 2.36 13.19 -4.71
N PRO A 74 2.23 14.40 -4.12
CA PRO A 74 3.05 15.56 -4.48
C PRO A 74 4.56 15.31 -4.41
N ARG A 75 4.99 14.45 -3.48
CA ARG A 75 6.41 14.10 -3.29
C ARG A 75 7.08 13.48 -4.51
N LEU A 76 6.32 13.06 -5.53
CA LEU A 76 6.89 12.66 -6.82
C LEU A 76 7.65 13.80 -7.51
N LEU A 77 7.14 15.03 -7.40
CA LEU A 77 7.73 16.22 -8.06
C LEU A 77 9.12 16.59 -7.52
N VAL A 78 9.33 16.34 -6.23
CA VAL A 78 10.60 16.64 -5.53
C VAL A 78 11.53 15.42 -5.48
N SER A 79 11.12 14.30 -6.07
CA SER A 79 11.95 13.09 -6.14
C SER A 79 12.78 13.13 -7.41
N ASP A 80 14.09 12.93 -7.27
CA ASP A 80 15.00 12.86 -8.40
C ASP A 80 14.71 11.64 -9.28
N ALA A 81 14.66 11.84 -10.60
CA ALA A 81 14.27 10.80 -11.54
C ALA A 81 15.32 9.67 -11.61
N ASP A 82 16.60 10.02 -11.57
CA ASP A 82 17.72 9.08 -11.77
C ASP A 82 18.07 8.30 -10.51
N THR A 83 18.05 8.95 -9.36
CA THR A 83 18.51 8.39 -8.09
C THR A 83 17.38 7.88 -7.20
N ARG A 84 16.11 8.25 -7.49
CA ARG A 84 14.95 7.76 -6.73
C ARG A 84 13.93 7.04 -7.59
N LEU A 85 13.38 7.70 -8.60
CA LEU A 85 12.21 7.15 -9.31
C LEU A 85 12.55 5.91 -10.15
N ARG A 86 13.63 5.97 -10.95
CA ARG A 86 14.09 4.84 -11.79
C ARG A 86 14.56 3.63 -10.97
N PRO A 87 15.41 3.77 -9.95
CA PRO A 87 15.78 2.64 -9.10
C PRO A 87 14.56 1.97 -8.47
N THR A 88 13.60 2.76 -8.00
CA THR A 88 12.35 2.24 -7.43
C THR A 88 11.51 1.52 -8.47
N LEU A 89 11.40 2.05 -9.68
CA LEU A 89 10.72 1.37 -10.80
C LEU A 89 11.34 0.01 -11.09
N TYR A 90 12.67 -0.06 -11.23
CA TYR A 90 13.38 -1.29 -11.52
C TYR A 90 13.25 -2.31 -10.40
N PHE A 91 13.31 -1.87 -9.14
CA PHE A 91 13.04 -2.74 -7.99
C PHE A 91 11.62 -3.31 -8.04
N LEU A 92 10.59 -2.48 -8.26
CA LEU A 92 9.20 -2.95 -8.33
C LEU A 92 9.03 -3.97 -9.46
N GLN A 93 9.64 -3.72 -10.62
CA GLN A 93 9.60 -4.65 -11.75
C GLN A 93 10.36 -5.95 -11.47
N SER A 94 11.52 -5.89 -10.80
CA SER A 94 12.32 -7.10 -10.48
C SER A 94 11.60 -8.03 -9.51
N ILE A 95 10.76 -7.49 -8.63
CA ILE A 95 9.90 -8.28 -7.73
C ILE A 95 8.55 -8.66 -8.37
N GLY A 96 8.35 -8.38 -9.66
CA GLY A 96 7.19 -8.79 -10.45
C GLY A 96 5.97 -7.85 -10.38
N ILE A 97 6.14 -6.59 -9.97
CA ILE A 97 5.13 -5.54 -10.05
C ILE A 97 5.38 -4.73 -11.33
N HIS A 98 4.80 -5.17 -12.45
CA HIS A 98 5.01 -4.53 -13.76
C HIS A 98 4.05 -3.37 -14.03
N GLU A 99 2.82 -3.41 -13.51
CA GLU A 99 1.82 -2.34 -13.64
C GLU A 99 2.07 -1.19 -12.65
N VAL A 100 3.24 -0.56 -12.73
CA VAL A 100 3.69 0.46 -11.77
C VAL A 100 2.84 1.74 -11.83
N ASN A 101 2.17 2.01 -12.95
CA ASN A 101 1.15 3.06 -13.07
C ASN A 101 0.02 2.93 -12.04
N ARG A 102 -0.28 1.72 -11.55
CA ARG A 102 -1.28 1.47 -10.49
C ARG A 102 -0.73 1.69 -9.08
N HIS A 103 0.58 1.83 -8.94
CA HIS A 103 1.30 1.90 -7.67
C HIS A 103 2.28 3.10 -7.61
N THR A 104 1.98 4.19 -8.31
CA THR A 104 2.86 5.37 -8.42
C THR A 104 3.22 6.00 -7.08
N ASN A 105 2.38 5.81 -6.05
CA ASN A 105 2.68 6.25 -4.68
C ASN A 105 3.95 5.62 -4.10
N LEU A 106 4.37 4.46 -4.61
CA LEU A 106 5.58 3.76 -4.17
C LEU A 106 6.86 4.40 -4.73
N LEU A 107 6.82 4.98 -5.94
CA LEU A 107 8.00 5.48 -6.67
C LEU A 107 8.81 6.55 -5.92
N SER A 108 8.16 7.35 -5.08
CA SER A 108 8.83 8.38 -4.26
C SER A 108 9.59 7.83 -3.04
N SER A 109 9.44 6.54 -2.71
CA SER A 109 10.03 5.93 -1.51
C SER A 109 11.40 5.34 -1.81
N SER A 110 12.35 5.46 -0.89
CA SER A 110 13.67 4.81 -0.97
C SER A 110 13.49 3.29 -0.89
N VAL A 111 14.11 2.55 -1.80
CA VAL A 111 14.05 1.08 -1.78
C VAL A 111 14.77 0.57 -0.54
N GLU A 112 15.98 1.05 -0.34
CA GLU A 112 16.91 0.67 0.72
C GLU A 112 16.34 1.03 2.10
N ASP A 113 15.76 2.22 2.25
CA ASP A 113 15.30 2.67 3.58
C ASP A 113 13.85 2.29 3.89
N LYS A 114 13.02 2.03 2.87
CA LYS A 114 11.57 1.82 3.06
C LYS A 114 11.08 0.46 2.63
N PHE A 115 11.65 -0.18 1.62
CA PHE A 115 11.13 -1.44 1.10
C PHE A 115 11.90 -2.65 1.62
N ILE A 116 13.23 -2.62 1.55
CA ILE A 116 14.08 -3.71 2.04
C ILE A 116 13.81 -4.04 3.52
N PRO A 117 13.73 -3.08 4.46
CA PRO A 117 13.48 -3.40 5.87
C PRO A 117 12.13 -4.08 6.12
N LYS A 118 11.16 -3.87 5.22
CA LYS A 118 9.84 -4.52 5.31
C LYS A 118 9.88 -5.96 4.81
N ILE A 119 10.70 -6.25 3.80
CA ILE A 119 10.90 -7.61 3.31
C ILE A 119 11.72 -8.41 4.32
N GLU A 120 12.81 -7.82 4.83
CA GLU A 120 13.66 -8.41 5.88
C GLU A 120 12.87 -8.72 7.15
N TYR A 121 11.91 -7.85 7.52
CA TYR A 121 11.01 -8.14 8.63
C TYR A 121 10.21 -9.44 8.40
N PHE A 122 9.66 -9.66 7.19
CA PHE A 122 8.93 -10.89 6.88
C PHE A 122 9.85 -12.11 6.95
N GLU A 123 11.11 -11.97 6.53
CA GLU A 123 12.10 -13.05 6.67
C GLU A 123 12.42 -13.37 8.13
N LYS A 124 12.63 -12.32 8.93
CA LYS A 124 12.88 -12.42 10.38
C LYS A 124 11.76 -13.17 11.12
N VAL A 125 10.51 -12.99 10.70
CA VAL A 125 9.36 -13.65 11.34
C VAL A 125 9.03 -15.03 10.76
N GLY A 126 9.86 -15.55 9.85
CA GLY A 126 9.82 -16.95 9.43
C GLY A 126 9.35 -17.21 7.99
N PHE A 127 9.10 -16.19 7.18
CA PHE A 127 8.87 -16.38 5.74
C PHE A 127 10.21 -16.55 5.02
N CYS A 128 10.29 -17.38 3.97
CA CYS A 128 11.47 -17.33 3.10
C CYS A 128 11.39 -16.13 2.16
N TYR A 129 12.53 -15.64 1.67
CA TYR A 129 12.61 -14.50 0.74
C TYR A 129 11.58 -14.58 -0.40
N ARG A 130 11.49 -15.73 -1.07
CA ARG A 130 10.55 -15.97 -2.18
C ARG A 130 9.10 -15.76 -1.76
N ASP A 131 8.73 -16.21 -0.57
CA ASP A 131 7.38 -16.08 -0.05
C ASP A 131 7.08 -14.63 0.35
N SER A 132 8.03 -13.94 0.99
CA SER A 132 7.96 -12.52 1.29
C SER A 132 7.73 -11.72 0.00
N ILE A 133 8.59 -11.86 -1.00
CA ILE A 133 8.44 -11.19 -2.30
C ILE A 133 7.08 -11.51 -2.95
N SER A 134 6.64 -12.77 -2.91
CA SER A 134 5.33 -13.17 -3.44
C SER A 134 4.17 -12.48 -2.74
N MET A 135 4.27 -12.23 -1.43
CA MET A 135 3.25 -11.47 -0.67
C MET A 135 3.23 -10.00 -1.05
N PHE A 136 4.39 -9.33 -1.10
CA PHE A 136 4.50 -7.92 -1.49
C PHE A 136 4.08 -7.69 -2.94
N ARG A 137 4.38 -8.63 -3.85
CA ARG A 137 3.93 -8.59 -5.25
C ARG A 137 2.41 -8.70 -5.37
N ARG A 138 1.78 -9.65 -4.66
CA ARG A 138 0.32 -9.85 -4.70
C ARG A 138 -0.45 -8.78 -3.92
N PHE A 139 0.19 -8.12 -2.97
CA PHE A 139 -0.40 -7.04 -2.21
C PHE A 139 0.60 -5.90 -1.96
N PRO A 140 0.89 -5.07 -3.00
CA PRO A 140 1.82 -3.94 -2.90
C PRO A 140 1.54 -2.94 -1.78
N PRO A 141 0.29 -2.74 -1.29
CA PRO A 141 0.03 -1.91 -0.11
C PRO A 141 0.82 -2.30 1.15
N LEU A 142 1.36 -3.52 1.24
CA LEU A 142 2.30 -3.88 2.31
C LEU A 142 3.47 -2.90 2.41
N PHE A 143 3.98 -2.37 1.28
CA PHE A 143 5.03 -1.34 1.28
C PHE A 143 4.61 -0.02 1.91
N CYS A 144 3.33 0.19 2.23
CA CYS A 144 2.84 1.39 2.89
C CYS A 144 2.68 1.25 4.41
N TYR A 145 2.74 0.03 4.96
CA TYR A 145 2.56 -0.18 6.40
C TYR A 145 3.88 -0.07 7.18
N SER A 146 3.77 0.37 8.43
CA SER A 146 4.91 0.43 9.37
C SER A 146 5.20 -0.96 9.92
N VAL A 147 6.49 -1.29 10.07
CA VAL A 147 6.88 -2.53 10.76
C VAL A 147 6.39 -2.51 12.20
N LYS A 148 6.79 -1.49 12.97
CA LYS A 148 6.49 -1.36 14.40
C LYS A 148 5.00 -1.14 14.68
N GLU A 149 4.36 -0.24 13.94
CA GLU A 149 2.99 0.18 14.25
C GLU A 149 1.91 -0.69 13.59
N ASN A 150 2.29 -1.63 12.71
CA ASN A 150 1.32 -2.43 11.98
C ASN A 150 1.71 -3.91 11.90
N PHE A 151 2.87 -4.24 11.33
CA PHE A 151 3.24 -5.64 11.13
C PHE A 151 3.47 -6.36 12.45
N GLU A 152 4.31 -5.83 13.33
CA GLU A 152 4.64 -6.43 14.63
C GLU A 152 3.43 -6.73 15.49
N PRO A 153 2.56 -5.75 15.84
CA PRO A 153 1.42 -6.02 16.73
C PRO A 153 0.42 -7.00 16.10
N LYS A 154 0.19 -6.92 14.78
CA LYS A 154 -0.76 -7.82 14.10
C LYS A 154 -0.20 -9.23 13.92
N PHE A 155 1.10 -9.36 13.65
CA PHE A 155 1.77 -10.65 13.57
C PHE A 155 1.81 -11.32 14.95
N ASN A 156 2.17 -10.58 16.00
CA ASN A 156 2.17 -11.11 17.36
C ASN A 156 0.78 -11.62 17.76
N TYR A 157 -0.26 -10.83 17.51
CA TYR A 157 -1.64 -11.28 17.75
C TYR A 157 -1.99 -12.53 16.94
N PHE A 158 -1.57 -12.59 15.67
CA PHE A 158 -1.86 -13.72 14.79
C PHE A 158 -1.23 -15.04 15.27
N VAL A 159 0.03 -15.00 15.72
CA VAL A 159 0.75 -16.20 16.13
C VAL A 159 0.44 -16.56 17.59
N VAL A 160 0.49 -15.59 18.49
CA VAL A 160 0.38 -15.84 19.94
C VAL A 160 -1.07 -15.99 20.38
N GLU A 161 -1.95 -15.06 19.97
CA GLU A 161 -3.33 -15.03 20.46
C GLU A 161 -4.27 -15.88 19.60
N MET A 162 -4.08 -15.87 18.28
CA MET A 162 -4.91 -16.69 17.38
C MET A 162 -4.35 -18.10 17.14
N GLY A 163 -3.07 -18.35 17.45
CA GLY A 163 -2.45 -19.67 17.28
C GLY A 163 -2.41 -20.19 15.85
N ARG A 164 -2.30 -19.31 14.84
CA ARG A 164 -2.45 -19.66 13.42
C ARG A 164 -1.14 -19.89 12.68
N ASP A 165 -1.21 -20.67 11.60
CA ASP A 165 -0.07 -21.02 10.75
C ASP A 165 0.27 -19.90 9.75
N LEU A 166 1.57 -19.64 9.57
CA LEU A 166 2.09 -18.63 8.64
C LEU A 166 1.61 -18.81 7.18
N LYS A 167 1.26 -20.04 6.78
CA LYS A 167 0.66 -20.34 5.46
C LYS A 167 -0.62 -19.55 5.23
N GLU A 168 -1.42 -19.27 6.27
CA GLU A 168 -2.62 -18.45 6.12
C GLU A 168 -2.27 -16.98 5.83
N LEU A 169 -1.27 -16.40 6.50
CA LEU A 169 -0.78 -15.05 6.19
C LEU A 169 -0.22 -14.98 4.79
N LYS A 170 0.59 -15.98 4.40
CA LYS A 170 1.08 -16.10 3.02
C LYS A 170 -0.06 -16.12 2.01
N ALA A 171 -1.11 -16.91 2.25
CA ALA A 171 -2.28 -16.95 1.38
C ALA A 171 -3.04 -15.62 1.38
N PHE A 172 -3.07 -14.90 2.51
CA PHE A 172 -3.87 -13.71 2.72
C PHE A 172 -3.08 -12.52 3.31
N PRO A 173 -2.16 -11.90 2.54
CA PRO A 173 -1.37 -10.75 3.00
C PRO A 173 -2.22 -9.53 3.37
N GLN A 174 -3.47 -9.46 2.89
CA GLN A 174 -4.41 -8.39 3.23
C GLN A 174 -4.78 -8.38 4.71
N TYR A 175 -4.46 -9.42 5.48
CA TYR A 175 -4.57 -9.42 6.94
C TYR A 175 -4.01 -8.11 7.55
N PHE A 176 -2.84 -7.67 7.09
CA PHE A 176 -2.19 -6.44 7.60
C PHE A 176 -2.91 -5.14 7.24
N SER A 177 -3.89 -5.17 6.34
CA SER A 177 -4.72 -4.00 6.03
C SER A 177 -5.88 -3.79 7.01
N PHE A 178 -6.31 -4.83 7.73
CA PHE A 178 -7.44 -4.71 8.66
C PHE A 178 -6.99 -4.12 10.00
N SER A 179 -7.89 -3.36 10.64
CA SER A 179 -7.62 -2.79 11.96
C SER A 179 -7.49 -3.92 13.00
N LEU A 180 -6.42 -3.90 13.79
CA LEU A 180 -6.23 -4.87 14.86
C LEU A 180 -7.36 -4.78 15.89
N GLU A 181 -7.59 -3.56 16.42
CA GLU A 181 -8.56 -3.31 17.48
C GLU A 181 -10.01 -3.33 17.00
N ARG A 182 -10.30 -2.83 15.79
CA ARG A 182 -11.69 -2.66 15.34
C ARG A 182 -12.22 -3.81 14.47
N ARG A 183 -11.34 -4.72 14.02
CA ARG A 183 -11.73 -5.77 13.05
C ARG A 183 -11.17 -7.14 13.39
N ILE A 184 -9.87 -7.26 13.63
CA ILE A 184 -9.23 -8.56 13.86
C ILE A 184 -9.62 -9.12 15.22
N LYS A 185 -9.33 -8.37 16.31
CA LYS A 185 -9.61 -8.79 17.69
C LYS A 185 -11.09 -9.10 17.93
N PRO A 186 -12.06 -8.20 17.62
CA PRO A 186 -13.46 -8.47 17.94
C PRO A 186 -14.02 -9.68 17.21
N ARG A 187 -13.59 -9.91 15.96
CA ARG A 187 -14.06 -11.06 15.18
C ARG A 187 -13.40 -12.36 15.59
N HIS A 188 -12.13 -12.33 15.94
CA HIS A 188 -11.45 -13.47 16.52
C HIS A 188 -12.12 -13.89 17.85
N GLN A 189 -12.34 -12.93 18.75
CA GLN A 189 -13.03 -13.16 20.04
C GLN A 189 -14.42 -13.76 19.84
N ALA A 190 -15.23 -13.18 18.94
CA ALA A 190 -16.55 -13.74 18.62
C ALA A 190 -16.46 -15.17 18.08
N CYS A 191 -15.44 -15.51 17.28
CA CYS A 191 -15.23 -16.89 16.84
C CYS A 191 -14.91 -17.81 18.01
N VAL A 192 -14.02 -17.40 18.93
CA VAL A 192 -13.62 -18.16 20.11
C VAL A 192 -14.80 -18.40 21.07
N GLU A 193 -15.58 -17.36 21.37
CA GLU A 193 -16.77 -17.43 22.22
C GLU A 193 -17.81 -18.42 21.69
N ASN A 194 -17.90 -18.53 20.37
CA ASN A 194 -18.80 -19.44 19.67
C ASN A 194 -18.16 -20.81 19.38
N GLY A 195 -16.90 -21.02 19.79
CA GLY A 195 -16.17 -22.27 19.57
C GLY A 195 -15.84 -22.56 18.11
N VAL A 196 -15.95 -21.59 17.20
CA VAL A 196 -15.76 -21.78 15.76
C VAL A 196 -14.38 -21.29 15.30
N CYS A 197 -13.84 -21.91 14.24
CA CYS A 197 -12.69 -21.38 13.53
C CYS A 197 -13.07 -21.01 12.09
N ILE A 198 -12.88 -19.73 11.74
CA ILE A 198 -13.19 -19.21 10.40
C ILE A 198 -11.89 -18.80 9.69
N ARG A 199 -11.75 -19.14 8.41
CA ARG A 199 -10.61 -18.72 7.57
C ARG A 199 -10.49 -17.18 7.52
N LEU A 200 -9.27 -16.65 7.55
CA LEU A 200 -9.03 -15.19 7.58
C LEU A 200 -9.77 -14.38 6.51
N PRO A 201 -9.81 -14.78 5.21
CA PRO A 201 -10.50 -13.97 4.21
C PRO A 201 -12.00 -13.86 4.50
N VAL A 202 -12.61 -14.96 4.94
CA VAL A 202 -14.03 -15.04 5.31
C VAL A 202 -14.27 -14.18 6.56
N MET A 203 -13.45 -14.37 7.58
CA MET A 203 -13.56 -13.65 8.85
C MET A 203 -13.41 -12.14 8.66
N LEU A 204 -12.50 -11.66 7.80
CA LEU A 204 -12.09 -10.25 7.78
C LEU A 204 -12.72 -9.42 6.64
N LYS A 205 -12.96 -10.02 5.47
CA LYS A 205 -13.55 -9.29 4.32
C LYS A 205 -15.05 -9.07 4.44
N MET A 206 -15.77 -9.96 5.12
CA MET A 206 -17.24 -9.89 5.20
C MET A 206 -17.73 -8.62 5.90
N LYS A 207 -18.90 -8.11 5.48
CA LYS A 207 -19.64 -7.11 6.23
C LYS A 207 -20.07 -7.69 7.59
N GLU A 208 -20.35 -6.82 8.55
CA GLU A 208 -20.65 -7.24 9.93
C GLU A 208 -21.88 -8.16 10.01
N GLU A 209 -22.98 -7.77 9.37
CA GLU A 209 -24.22 -8.58 9.33
C GLU A 209 -23.98 -9.99 8.79
N VAL A 210 -23.26 -10.10 7.66
CA VAL A 210 -22.95 -11.40 7.03
C VAL A 210 -22.03 -12.23 7.92
N PHE A 211 -21.07 -11.59 8.61
CA PHE A 211 -20.20 -12.27 9.56
C PHE A 211 -21.00 -12.84 10.74
N ARG A 212 -21.94 -12.08 11.30
CA ARG A 212 -22.81 -12.52 12.41
C ARG A 212 -23.72 -13.68 11.99
N GLN A 213 -24.37 -13.57 10.83
CA GLN A 213 -25.18 -14.67 10.28
C GLN A 213 -24.36 -15.96 10.10
N LYS A 214 -23.12 -15.85 9.61
CA LYS A 214 -22.24 -17.02 9.48
C LYS A 214 -21.85 -17.62 10.82
N LEU A 215 -21.60 -16.80 11.85
CA LEU A 215 -21.36 -17.31 13.20
C LEU A 215 -22.56 -18.13 13.68
N ASP A 216 -23.77 -17.58 13.59
CA ASP A 216 -25.00 -18.25 14.04
C ASP A 216 -25.23 -19.60 13.35
N VAL A 217 -25.00 -19.68 12.03
CA VAL A 217 -25.14 -20.94 11.27
C VAL A 217 -24.11 -21.98 11.74
N CYS A 218 -22.87 -21.56 12.01
CA CYS A 218 -21.83 -22.47 12.48
C CYS A 218 -22.07 -22.96 13.91
N CYS A 219 -22.60 -22.11 14.81
CA CYS A 219 -22.92 -22.51 16.19
C CYS A 219 -24.05 -23.54 16.27
N ASN A 220 -25.03 -23.44 15.37
CA ASN A 220 -26.19 -24.33 15.31
C ASN A 220 -25.92 -25.64 14.57
N SER A 221 -24.71 -25.80 14.00
CA SER A 221 -24.25 -27.03 13.35
C SER A 221 -23.21 -27.70 14.24
N SER A 222 -23.27 -29.02 14.43
CA SER A 222 -22.26 -29.72 15.25
C SER A 222 -20.85 -29.42 14.77
N MET A 223 -20.01 -28.88 15.66
CA MET A 223 -18.64 -28.48 15.34
C MET A 223 -17.84 -29.63 14.73
N PRO A 224 -17.17 -29.44 13.58
CA PRO A 224 -16.18 -30.39 13.11
C PRO A 224 -15.10 -30.55 14.17
N ARG A 225 -14.64 -31.79 14.43
CA ARG A 225 -13.55 -32.06 15.37
C ARG A 225 -12.31 -31.23 14.99
N SER A 226 -11.46 -30.88 15.96
CA SER A 226 -10.22 -30.12 15.72
C SER A 226 -9.23 -30.82 14.78
N THR A 227 -9.39 -32.13 14.57
CA THR A 227 -8.65 -32.95 13.62
C THR A 227 -9.29 -33.01 12.22
N SER A 228 -10.46 -32.40 12.04
CA SER A 228 -11.20 -32.44 10.78
C SER A 228 -10.58 -31.49 9.75
N PRO A 229 -10.36 -31.93 8.49
CA PRO A 229 -10.01 -31.06 7.38
C PRO A 229 -11.03 -29.92 7.17
N LEU A 230 -12.27 -30.11 7.62
CA LEU A 230 -13.35 -29.13 7.56
C LEU A 230 -13.27 -28.04 8.65
N TRP A 231 -12.40 -28.19 9.65
CA TRP A 231 -12.10 -27.12 10.61
C TRP A 231 -11.64 -25.84 9.89
N CYS A 232 -10.93 -26.00 8.77
CA CYS A 232 -10.47 -24.90 7.92
C CYS A 232 -11.08 -24.90 6.52
N ALA A 233 -11.88 -25.90 6.12
CA ALA A 233 -12.40 -25.99 4.77
C ALA A 233 -13.90 -25.68 4.70
N ASN A 234 -14.22 -24.52 4.13
CA ASN A 234 -15.29 -24.52 3.14
C ASN A 234 -14.91 -23.62 1.97
N ASN A 235 -14.95 -24.21 0.78
CA ASN A 235 -14.19 -23.91 -0.43
C ASN A 235 -14.57 -22.61 -1.18
N TYR A 236 -13.62 -22.21 -2.03
CA TYR A 236 -13.69 -21.38 -3.25
C TYR A 236 -15.00 -20.66 -3.61
N ASP A 237 -14.95 -19.33 -3.50
CA ASP A 237 -15.28 -18.44 -4.62
C ASP A 237 -14.46 -17.15 -4.45
N VAL A 238 -13.34 -17.07 -5.17
CA VAL A 238 -12.52 -15.86 -5.31
C VAL A 238 -12.73 -15.38 -6.73
N ASN A 239 -13.96 -14.97 -7.03
CA ASN A 239 -14.33 -14.22 -8.24
C ASN A 239 -15.67 -13.53 -8.00
N THR A 240 -15.77 -12.72 -6.95
CA THR A 240 -16.72 -11.59 -6.94
C THR A 240 -16.26 -10.54 -5.94
N LEU A 241 -16.08 -9.32 -6.46
CA LEU A 241 -15.72 -8.04 -5.80
C LEU A 241 -14.23 -7.77 -5.57
#